data_AF-A0A3C0ICE4-F1
#
_entry.id   AF-A0A3C0ICE4-F1
#
_cell.length_a   1.000
_cell.length_b   1.000
_cell.length_c   1.000
_cell.angle_alpha   90.00
_cell.angle_beta   90.00
_cell.angle_gamma   90.00
#
_symmetry.space_group_name_H-M   'P 1'
#
loop_
_entity.id
_entity.type
_entity.pdbx_description
1 polymer ?
#
loop_
_entity_poly.entity_id
_entity_poly.type
_entity_poly.pdbx_seq_one_letter_code
_entity_poly.pdbx_strand_id
1 'polypeptide(L)'
;MKMIQNSACIVILSLFCLLNSSFAQNFPSDWAGKWQGNLAIYNPAKGKTMEVTMQLTITATENPSQWGWEIVYNTGEKQDIRKYVLLAQDPAVGHYLIDEQNSILLDSYLVNQRLISAFDVSNNRLMAIYHFQPEQIVFTILSSGGEYLRQSGGSNDTPLVDSFKLQAFQEAVLKRIP
;
A
#
# COMPACT_ATOMS: atom_id res chain seq x y z
N MET A 1 -34.07 -55.01 -31.69
CA MET A 1 -34.68 -53.68 -31.55
C MET A 1 -33.81 -52.85 -30.60
N LYS A 2 -33.21 -51.79 -31.16
CA LYS A 2 -32.47 -50.64 -30.57
C LYS A 2 -31.12 -50.87 -29.84
N MET A 3 -30.07 -50.36 -30.51
CA MET A 3 -28.78 -49.90 -29.99
C MET A 3 -28.93 -48.63 -29.14
N ILE A 4 -28.06 -48.42 -28.13
CA ILE A 4 -27.58 -47.13 -27.61
C ILE A 4 -26.18 -47.41 -26.98
N GLN A 5 -25.05 -47.17 -27.65
CA GLN A 5 -24.18 -45.95 -27.70
C GLN A 5 -23.58 -45.43 -26.37
N ASN A 6 -22.23 -45.41 -26.35
CA ASN A 6 -21.27 -44.49 -25.69
C ASN A 6 -21.33 -44.36 -24.15
N SER A 7 -20.23 -44.37 -23.40
CA SER A 7 -19.10 -43.44 -23.55
C SER A 7 -17.87 -43.95 -22.79
N ALA A 8 -16.70 -43.78 -23.40
CA ALA A 8 -15.40 -43.92 -22.75
C ALA A 8 -15.25 -42.81 -21.70
N CYS A 9 -15.15 -43.19 -20.43
CA CYS A 9 -14.83 -42.27 -19.34
C CYS A 9 -13.30 -42.11 -19.29
N ILE A 10 -12.78 -41.18 -20.10
CA ILE A 10 -11.40 -40.71 -20.02
C ILE A 10 -11.33 -39.81 -18.78
N VAL A 11 -10.94 -40.39 -17.64
CA VAL A 11 -10.49 -39.61 -16.48
C VAL A 11 -8.99 -39.39 -16.67
N ILE A 12 -8.63 -38.42 -17.51
CA ILE A 12 -7.31 -37.79 -17.43
C ILE A 12 -7.37 -36.94 -16.17
N LEU A 13 -6.94 -37.54 -15.07
CA LEU A 13 -6.61 -36.84 -13.83
C LEU A 13 -5.32 -36.05 -14.12
N SER A 14 -5.46 -34.92 -14.82
CA SER A 14 -4.41 -33.94 -15.01
C SER A 14 -4.10 -33.31 -13.66
N LEU A 15 -3.24 -33.99 -12.90
CA LEU A 15 -2.54 -33.45 -11.75
C LEU A 15 -1.51 -32.42 -12.25
N PHE A 16 -2.00 -31.33 -12.82
CA PHE A 16 -1.27 -30.08 -12.91
C PHE A 16 -1.37 -29.47 -11.50
N CYS A 17 -0.64 -30.06 -10.56
CA CYS A 17 -0.33 -29.36 -9.32
C CYS A 17 0.43 -28.10 -9.73
N LEU A 18 -0.32 -27.01 -9.67
CA LEU A 18 0.11 -25.63 -9.83
C LEU A 18 1.48 -25.48 -9.17
N LEU A 19 2.51 -25.29 -9.98
CA LEU A 19 3.72 -24.63 -9.53
C LEU A 19 3.29 -23.23 -9.15
N ASN A 20 2.89 -23.04 -7.89
CA ASN A 20 2.94 -21.74 -7.26
C ASN A 20 4.42 -21.42 -7.12
N SER A 21 5.04 -20.95 -8.20
CA SER A 21 6.18 -20.07 -8.09
C SER A 21 5.66 -18.84 -7.37
N SER A 22 5.68 -18.89 -6.03
CA SER A 22 5.74 -17.69 -5.23
C SER A 22 7.01 -16.98 -5.67
N PHE A 23 6.90 -16.18 -6.73
CA PHE A 23 7.90 -15.16 -6.97
C PHE A 23 7.79 -14.24 -5.76
N ALA A 24 8.80 -14.30 -4.89
CA ALA A 24 9.00 -13.27 -3.88
C ALA A 24 8.76 -11.92 -4.58
N GLN A 25 7.82 -11.13 -4.07
CA GLN A 25 7.61 -9.78 -4.58
C GLN A 25 8.77 -8.95 -4.06
N ASN A 26 9.89 -9.02 -4.78
CA ASN A 26 11.01 -8.13 -4.58
C ASN A 26 10.59 -6.73 -5.02
N PHE A 27 11.02 -5.72 -4.27
CA PHE A 27 10.83 -4.33 -4.65
C PHE A 27 11.54 -4.08 -6.00
N PRO A 28 10.82 -3.75 -7.07
CA PRO A 28 11.39 -3.59 -8.40
C PRO A 28 12.38 -2.42 -8.48
N SER A 29 13.52 -2.66 -9.12
CA SER A 29 14.52 -1.63 -9.43
C SER A 29 13.92 -0.48 -10.24
N ASP A 30 12.95 -0.77 -11.10
CA ASP A 30 12.35 0.20 -12.01
C ASP A 30 11.48 1.24 -11.28
N TRP A 31 11.16 1.03 -10.00
CA TRP A 31 10.48 2.04 -9.18
C TRP A 31 11.44 3.08 -8.60
N ALA A 32 12.75 2.82 -8.61
CA ALA A 32 13.76 3.80 -8.25
C ALA A 32 13.70 5.02 -9.18
N GLY A 33 13.91 6.20 -8.60
CA GLY A 33 13.83 7.47 -9.30
C GLY A 33 13.13 8.55 -8.48
N LYS A 34 12.92 9.70 -9.13
CA LYS A 34 12.24 10.85 -8.55
C LYS A 34 10.84 10.96 -9.11
N TRP A 35 9.88 11.17 -8.23
CA TRP A 35 8.47 11.24 -8.54
C TRP A 35 7.89 12.50 -7.91
N GLN A 36 7.04 13.23 -8.63
CA GLN A 36 6.45 14.47 -8.15
C GLN A 36 4.98 14.58 -8.55
N GLY A 37 4.18 15.16 -7.67
CA GLY A 37 2.79 15.53 -7.92
C GLY A 37 2.25 16.45 -6.84
N ASN A 38 0.96 16.73 -6.91
CA ASN A 38 0.27 17.49 -5.88
C ASN A 38 -0.52 16.54 -4.98
N LEU A 39 -0.25 16.59 -3.67
CA LEU A 39 -1.01 15.90 -2.65
C LEU A 39 -2.22 16.74 -2.28
N ALA A 40 -3.41 16.28 -2.64
CA ALA A 40 -4.67 16.87 -2.24
C ALA A 40 -5.15 16.21 -0.93
N ILE A 41 -5.53 17.04 0.04
CA ILE A 41 -6.04 16.60 1.35
C ILE A 41 -7.53 16.93 1.40
N TYR A 42 -8.33 15.91 1.71
CA TYR A 42 -9.78 15.98 1.77
C TYR A 42 -10.28 15.68 3.17
N ASN A 43 -11.29 16.43 3.59
CA ASN A 43 -12.09 16.13 4.76
C ASN A 43 -13.53 15.79 4.32
N PRO A 44 -14.17 14.74 4.87
CA PRO A 44 -15.51 14.33 4.41
C PRO A 44 -16.59 15.41 4.49
N ALA A 45 -16.50 16.34 5.46
CA ALA A 45 -17.49 17.40 5.63
C ALA A 45 -17.18 18.66 4.81
N LYS A 46 -15.92 18.89 4.42
CA LYS A 46 -15.45 20.14 3.79
C LYS A 46 -14.96 19.98 2.35
N GLY A 47 -14.82 18.75 1.85
CA GLY A 47 -14.17 18.48 0.57
C GLY A 47 -12.67 18.71 0.64
N LYS A 48 -12.07 19.21 -0.46
CA LYS A 48 -10.62 19.50 -0.54
C LYS A 48 -10.27 20.68 0.37
N THR A 49 -9.46 20.43 1.39
CA THR A 49 -9.08 21.44 2.38
C THR A 49 -7.68 22.02 2.15
N MET A 50 -6.81 21.27 1.48
CA MET A 50 -5.42 21.68 1.25
C MET A 50 -4.85 20.97 0.02
N GLU A 51 -3.85 21.58 -0.60
CA GLU A 51 -2.99 20.95 -1.59
C GLU A 51 -1.53 21.32 -1.30
N VAL A 52 -0.63 20.34 -1.41
CA VAL A 52 0.80 20.49 -1.13
C VAL A 52 1.58 19.82 -2.26
N THR A 53 2.64 20.44 -2.76
CA THR A 53 3.52 19.76 -3.72
C THR A 53 4.31 18.69 -2.99
N MET A 54 4.24 17.45 -3.48
CA MET A 54 4.91 16.29 -2.90
C MET A 54 5.92 15.74 -3.89
N GLN A 55 7.10 15.38 -3.40
CA GLN A 55 8.08 14.57 -4.10
C GLN A 55 8.39 13.30 -3.30
N LEU A 56 8.62 12.20 -4.02
CA LEU A 56 9.16 10.95 -3.50
C LEU A 56 10.40 10.60 -4.32
N THR A 57 11.53 10.45 -3.64
CA THR A 57 12.79 10.00 -4.24
C THR A 57 13.15 8.64 -3.68
N ILE A 58 13.27 7.65 -4.56
CA ILE A 58 13.65 6.28 -4.24
C ILE A 58 15.04 6.02 -4.83
N THR A 59 16.03 5.74 -3.99
CA THR A 59 17.42 5.50 -4.43
C THR A 59 17.89 4.11 -4.07
N ALA A 60 18.58 3.46 -5.01
CA ALA A 60 19.31 2.24 -4.70
C ALA A 60 20.45 2.55 -3.72
N THR A 61 20.78 1.58 -2.85
CA THR A 61 21.96 1.65 -1.98
C THR A 61 22.94 0.55 -2.34
N GLU A 62 24.11 0.52 -1.69
CA GLU A 62 25.07 -0.59 -1.83
C GLU A 62 24.51 -1.92 -1.31
N ASN A 63 23.54 -1.86 -0.40
CA ASN A 63 22.84 -3.03 0.11
C ASN A 63 21.60 -3.32 -0.77
N PRO A 64 21.52 -4.48 -1.45
CA PRO A 64 20.40 -4.81 -2.33
C PRO A 64 19.07 -5.01 -1.59
N SER A 65 19.09 -5.14 -0.26
CA SER A 65 17.90 -5.23 0.59
C SER A 65 17.49 -3.87 1.18
N GLN A 66 18.05 -2.76 0.68
CA GLN A 66 17.83 -1.42 1.23
C GLN A 66 17.73 -0.37 0.13
N TRP A 67 16.79 0.56 0.30
CA TRP A 67 16.60 1.72 -0.56
C TRP A 67 16.50 3.00 0.27
N GLY A 68 17.07 4.09 -0.24
CA GLY A 68 16.76 5.42 0.28
C GLY A 68 15.32 5.79 -0.08
N TRP A 69 14.60 6.36 0.87
CA TRP A 69 13.19 6.71 0.73
C TRP A 69 12.96 8.13 1.24
N GLU A 70 13.14 9.12 0.36
CA GLU A 70 13.01 10.53 0.74
C GLU A 70 11.68 11.10 0.28
N ILE A 71 10.94 11.72 1.20
CA ILE A 71 9.70 12.44 0.90
C ILE A 71 9.92 13.92 1.17
N VAL A 72 9.50 14.77 0.23
CA VAL A 72 9.53 16.22 0.38
C VAL A 72 8.13 16.78 0.21
N TYR A 73 7.68 17.58 1.17
CA TYR A 73 6.45 18.35 1.08
C TYR A 73 6.77 19.84 1.02
N ASN A 74 6.30 20.54 -0.02
CA ASN A 74 6.48 21.98 -0.18
C ASN A 74 5.13 22.70 -0.02
N THR A 75 5.02 23.54 1.02
CA THR A 75 3.84 24.36 1.31
C THR A 75 4.24 25.83 1.30
N GLY A 76 4.02 26.52 0.18
CA GLY A 76 4.54 27.87 -0.04
C GLY A 76 6.07 27.89 0.00
N GLU A 77 6.66 28.70 0.88
CA GLU A 77 8.11 28.79 1.07
C GLU A 77 8.66 27.73 2.06
N LYS A 78 7.80 27.00 2.75
CA LYS A 78 8.22 25.99 3.74
C LYS A 78 8.40 24.63 3.06
N GLN A 79 9.54 24.01 3.34
CA GLN A 79 9.87 22.65 2.95
C GLN A 79 9.92 21.74 4.18
N ASP A 80 9.24 20.60 4.13
CA ASP A 80 9.35 19.49 5.10
C ASP A 80 10.02 18.31 4.38
N ILE A 81 11.16 17.84 4.90
CA ILE A 81 11.97 16.78 4.31
C ILE A 81 12.01 15.60 5.27
N ARG A 82 11.63 14.44 4.78
CA ARG A 82 11.59 13.18 5.52
C ARG A 82 12.55 12.18 4.87
N LYS A 83 13.65 11.89 5.55
CA LYS A 83 14.72 11.01 5.07
C LYS A 83 14.56 9.63 5.68
N TYR A 84 13.82 8.77 5.02
CA TYR A 84 13.54 7.42 5.47
C TYR A 84 14.38 6.40 4.72
N VAL A 85 14.28 5.15 5.17
CA VAL A 85 14.90 4.00 4.52
C VAL A 85 13.83 2.92 4.33
N LEU A 86 13.77 2.33 3.14
CA LEU A 86 12.98 1.12 2.90
C LEU A 86 13.90 -0.09 3.05
N LEU A 87 13.48 -1.07 3.85
CA LEU A 87 14.23 -2.30 4.14
C LEU A 87 13.41 -3.52 3.71
N ALA A 88 14.07 -4.46 3.04
CA ALA A 88 13.51 -5.78 2.75
C ALA A 88 13.64 -6.67 4.00
N GLN A 89 12.53 -6.95 4.67
CA GLN A 89 12.50 -7.71 5.93
C GLN A 89 12.28 -9.21 5.65
N ASP A 90 11.18 -9.54 4.96
CA ASP A 90 10.93 -10.87 4.41
C ASP A 90 10.24 -10.74 3.04
N PRO A 91 11.02 -10.54 1.95
CA PRO A 91 10.49 -10.38 0.61
C PRO A 91 9.71 -11.58 0.09
N ALA A 92 9.92 -12.78 0.66
CA ALA A 92 9.21 -13.99 0.24
C ALA A 92 7.71 -13.92 0.54
N VAL A 93 7.32 -13.17 1.57
CA VAL A 93 5.92 -12.86 1.92
C VAL A 93 5.54 -11.40 1.62
N GLY A 94 6.41 -10.68 0.91
CA GLY A 94 6.23 -9.27 0.57
C GLY A 94 6.36 -8.32 1.76
N HIS A 95 7.04 -8.69 2.84
CA HIS A 95 7.18 -7.86 4.04
C HIS A 95 8.42 -6.95 3.96
N TYR A 96 8.19 -5.66 4.17
CA TYR A 96 9.15 -4.57 4.15
C TYR A 96 8.96 -3.67 5.36
N LEU A 97 9.96 -2.85 5.66
CA LEU A 97 9.90 -1.81 6.69
C LEU A 97 10.20 -0.45 6.05
N ILE A 98 9.41 0.57 6.37
CA ILE A 98 9.82 1.96 6.21
C ILE A 98 10.36 2.42 7.57
N ASP A 99 11.67 2.61 7.66
CA ASP A 99 12.35 3.15 8.83
C ASP A 99 12.38 4.68 8.74
N GLU A 100 11.69 5.34 9.67
CA GLU A 100 11.61 6.80 9.71
C GLU A 100 12.89 7.47 10.27
N GLN A 101 13.88 6.69 10.70
CA GLN A 101 15.15 7.15 11.26
C GLN A 101 15.00 7.95 12.57
N ASN A 102 13.90 7.72 13.28
CA ASN A 102 13.56 8.37 14.55
C ASN A 102 13.00 7.37 15.58
N SER A 103 13.40 6.10 15.48
CA SER A 103 12.90 4.92 16.23
C SER A 103 11.51 4.40 15.81
N ILE A 104 10.86 5.02 14.82
CA ILE A 104 9.61 4.52 14.24
C ILE A 104 9.92 3.62 13.05
N LEU A 105 9.42 2.39 13.11
CA LEU A 105 9.42 1.44 12.00
C LEU A 105 7.96 1.21 11.57
N LEU A 106 7.68 1.35 10.27
CA LEU A 106 6.36 1.10 9.71
C LEU A 106 6.39 -0.20 8.91
N ASP A 107 5.78 -1.24 9.48
CA ASP A 107 5.51 -2.49 8.77
C ASP A 107 4.71 -2.22 7.50
N SER A 108 5.24 -2.72 6.40
CA SER A 108 4.72 -2.47 5.06
C SER A 108 4.68 -3.75 4.26
N TYR A 109 3.59 -3.99 3.54
CA TYR A 109 3.42 -5.19 2.74
C TYR A 109 3.28 -4.83 1.26
N LEU A 110 4.12 -5.44 0.44
CA LEU A 110 4.04 -5.35 -1.01
C LEU A 110 3.03 -6.39 -1.51
N VAL A 111 1.89 -5.91 -1.98
CA VAL A 111 0.80 -6.75 -2.50
C VAL A 111 0.26 -6.13 -3.77
N ASN A 112 0.37 -6.86 -4.89
CA ASN A 112 -0.17 -6.43 -6.19
C ASN A 112 0.30 -5.01 -6.57
N GLN A 113 1.62 -4.80 -6.56
CA GLN A 113 2.27 -3.52 -6.88
C GLN A 113 1.89 -2.37 -5.94
N ARG A 114 1.39 -2.68 -4.74
CA ARG A 114 1.10 -1.68 -3.70
C ARG A 114 1.96 -1.97 -2.49
N LEU A 115 2.74 -0.99 -2.06
CA LEU A 115 3.35 -1.02 -0.74
C LEU A 115 2.36 -0.38 0.24
N ILE A 116 1.85 -1.19 1.17
CA ILE A 116 0.77 -0.81 2.09
C ILE A 116 1.28 -0.88 3.52
N SER A 117 1.21 0.23 4.25
CA SER A 117 1.50 0.31 5.68
C SER A 117 0.22 0.65 6.42
N ALA A 118 -0.06 -0.01 7.55
CA ALA A 118 -1.20 0.31 8.41
C ALA A 118 -0.73 0.39 9.86
N PHE A 119 -0.95 1.52 10.52
CA PHE A 119 -0.38 1.79 11.84
C PHE A 119 -1.23 2.81 12.61
N ASP A 120 -1.07 2.80 13.93
CA ASP A 120 -1.71 3.77 14.83
C ASP A 120 -0.67 4.75 15.38
N VAL A 121 -1.01 6.03 15.37
CA VAL A 121 -0.23 7.09 16.04
C VAL A 121 -1.19 7.99 16.79
N SER A 122 -1.00 8.14 18.11
CA SER A 122 -1.81 9.02 18.96
C SER A 122 -3.34 8.85 18.76
N ASN A 123 -3.83 7.60 18.76
CA ASN A 123 -5.24 7.23 18.55
C ASN A 123 -5.80 7.51 17.14
N ASN A 124 -4.92 7.78 16.17
CA ASN A 124 -5.27 7.89 14.75
C ASN A 124 -4.69 6.70 13.99
N ARG A 125 -5.56 5.95 13.33
CA ARG A 125 -5.20 4.86 12.43
C ARG A 125 -4.96 5.41 11.04
N LEU A 126 -3.74 5.22 10.55
CA LEU A 126 -3.36 5.57 9.19
C LEU A 126 -3.15 4.32 8.35
N MET A 127 -3.55 4.42 7.10
CA MET A 127 -3.17 3.48 6.04
C MET A 127 -2.48 4.27 4.93
N ALA A 128 -1.20 3.99 4.72
CA ALA A 128 -0.40 4.56 3.65
C ALA A 128 -0.28 3.55 2.52
N ILE A 129 -0.55 3.99 1.28
CA ILE A 129 -0.52 3.14 0.10
C ILE A 129 0.31 3.84 -0.96
N TYR A 130 1.35 3.16 -1.45
CA TYR A 130 2.07 3.53 -2.66
C TYR A 130 1.72 2.51 -3.74
N HIS A 131 0.85 2.88 -4.68
CA HIS A 131 0.50 2.04 -5.81
C HIS A 131 1.40 2.38 -6.99
N PHE A 132 2.36 1.50 -7.26
CA PHE A 132 3.30 1.65 -8.35
C PHE A 132 2.67 1.22 -9.67
N GLN A 133 2.78 2.08 -10.67
CA GLN A 133 2.30 1.87 -12.03
C GLN A 133 3.43 2.25 -13.01
N PRO A 134 3.38 1.84 -14.29
CA PRO A 134 4.48 2.07 -15.22
C PRO A 134 4.97 3.53 -15.32
N GLU A 135 4.06 4.50 -15.24
CA GLU A 135 4.38 5.92 -15.45
C GLU A 135 4.10 6.81 -14.24
N GLN A 136 3.58 6.22 -13.15
CA GLN A 136 3.16 7.00 -11.98
C GLN A 136 3.15 6.16 -10.70
N ILE A 137 3.19 6.86 -9.57
CA ILE A 137 2.87 6.32 -8.26
C ILE A 137 1.62 7.02 -7.76
N VAL A 138 0.56 6.26 -7.51
CA VAL A 138 -0.61 6.80 -6.80
C VAL A 138 -0.37 6.61 -5.31
N PHE A 139 -0.13 7.72 -4.63
CA PHE A 139 0.06 7.77 -3.18
C PHE A 139 -1.26 8.11 -2.50
N THR A 140 -1.65 7.33 -1.51
CA THR A 140 -2.89 7.52 -0.75
C THR A 140 -2.62 7.41 0.75
N ILE A 141 -3.20 8.31 1.53
CA ILE A 141 -3.33 8.17 2.99
C ILE A 141 -4.82 8.15 3.34
N LEU A 142 -5.25 7.11 4.06
CA LEU A 142 -6.51 7.14 4.80
C LEU A 142 -6.21 7.32 6.28
N SER A 143 -6.93 8.23 6.92
CA SER A 143 -6.85 8.46 8.36
C SER A 143 -8.23 8.27 8.98
N SER A 144 -8.31 7.39 9.96
CA SER A 144 -9.53 7.00 10.67
C SER A 144 -9.20 6.71 12.14
N GLY A 145 -10.19 6.39 12.96
CA GLY A 145 -9.97 6.04 14.36
C GLY A 145 -10.52 7.09 15.32
N GLY A 146 -10.05 7.05 16.57
CA GLY A 146 -10.79 7.56 17.72
C GLY A 146 -11.87 6.59 18.18
N GLU A 147 -12.84 7.11 18.93
CA GLU A 147 -14.04 6.35 19.31
C GLU A 147 -14.78 5.82 18.07
N TYR A 148 -15.31 4.60 18.16
CA TYR A 148 -16.13 4.06 17.09
C TYR A 148 -17.36 4.96 16.88
N LEU A 149 -17.65 5.26 15.61
CA LEU A 149 -18.83 6.01 15.21
C LEU A 149 -20.10 5.18 15.41
N ARG A 150 -19.98 3.86 15.24
CA ARG A 150 -21.05 2.89 15.40
C ARG A 150 -20.47 1.53 15.72
N GLN A 151 -21.07 0.86 16.69
CA GLN A 151 -20.94 -0.58 16.87
C GLN A 151 -22.24 -1.25 16.41
N SER A 152 -22.13 -2.36 15.71
CA SER A 152 -23.27 -3.12 15.19
C SER A 152 -22.98 -4.62 15.21
N GLY A 153 -23.99 -5.46 14.99
CA GLY A 153 -23.88 -6.92 15.17
C GLY A 153 -24.17 -7.34 16.62
N GLY A 154 -23.68 -8.52 17.02
CA GLY A 154 -23.85 -9.06 18.37
C GLY A 154 -25.17 -9.78 18.65
N SER A 155 -25.97 -10.08 17.62
CA SER A 155 -27.19 -10.89 17.73
C SER A 155 -27.13 -12.08 16.77
N ASN A 156 -27.81 -13.19 17.12
CA ASN A 156 -27.88 -14.40 16.29
C ASN A 156 -26.50 -14.84 15.75
N ASP A 157 -25.51 -14.95 16.64
CA ASP A 157 -24.12 -15.33 16.32
C ASP A 157 -23.36 -14.40 15.35
N THR A 158 -23.90 -13.21 15.06
CA THR A 158 -23.23 -12.20 14.23
C THR A 158 -22.14 -11.49 15.05
N PRO A 159 -20.87 -11.43 14.59
CA PRO A 159 -19.80 -10.71 15.27
C PRO A 159 -20.11 -9.22 15.47
N LEU A 160 -19.54 -8.63 16.52
CA LEU A 160 -19.53 -7.17 16.67
C LEU A 160 -18.62 -6.54 15.62
N VAL A 161 -19.07 -5.45 15.02
CA VAL A 161 -18.34 -4.67 14.03
C VAL A 161 -18.34 -3.21 14.43
N ASP A 162 -17.14 -2.68 14.60
CA ASP A 162 -16.90 -1.27 14.87
C ASP A 162 -16.63 -0.52 13.57
N SER A 163 -17.37 0.56 13.36
CA SER A 163 -17.19 1.48 12.25
C SER A 163 -16.58 2.78 12.75
N PHE A 164 -15.56 3.27 12.06
CA PHE A 164 -14.83 4.48 12.45
C PHE A 164 -15.14 5.64 11.52
N LYS A 165 -15.05 6.86 12.04
CA LYS A 165 -15.14 8.06 11.21
C LYS A 165 -13.87 8.19 10.35
N LEU A 166 -14.05 8.44 9.06
CA LEU A 166 -12.95 8.91 8.20
C LEU A 166 -12.60 10.35 8.61
N GLN A 167 -11.38 10.56 9.06
CA GLN A 167 -10.89 11.86 9.52
C GLN A 167 -10.32 12.67 8.36
N ALA A 168 -9.49 12.03 7.53
CA ALA A 168 -8.92 12.60 6.33
C ALA A 168 -8.67 11.54 5.25
N PHE A 169 -8.75 11.97 4.00
CA PHE A 169 -8.30 11.22 2.83
C PHE A 169 -7.30 12.09 2.07
N GLN A 170 -6.15 11.53 1.71
CA GLN A 170 -5.13 12.25 0.96
C GLN A 170 -4.75 11.44 -0.26
N GLU A 171 -4.59 12.10 -1.40
CA GLU A 171 -4.20 11.44 -2.65
C GLU A 171 -3.25 12.33 -3.46
N ALA A 172 -2.22 11.71 -4.03
CA ALA A 172 -1.35 12.31 -5.02
C ALA A 172 -1.11 11.33 -6.17
N VAL A 173 -1.14 11.83 -7.41
CA VAL A 173 -0.59 11.12 -8.56
C VAL A 173 0.80 11.68 -8.82
N LEU A 174 1.83 10.90 -8.49
CA LEU A 174 3.22 11.29 -8.65
C LEU A 174 3.74 10.78 -10.00
N LYS A 175 4.17 11.69 -10.86
CA LYS A 175 4.79 11.35 -12.15
C LYS A 175 6.30 11.39 -12.04
N ARG A 176 6.97 10.56 -12.81
CA ARG A 176 8.43 10.55 -12.86
C ARG A 176 8.94 11.90 -13.37
N ILE A 177 9.97 12.44 -12.73
CA ILE A 177 10.68 13.63 -13.17
C ILE A 177 12.14 13.30 -13.51
N PRO A 178 12.81 14.11 -14.35
CA PRO A 178 14.21 13.93 -14.70
C PRO A 178 15.17 13.94 -13.49
#